data_AF-A0A1B2LZG3-F1
#
_entry.id   AF-A0A1B2LZG3-F1
#
_cell.length_a   1.000
_cell.length_b   1.000
_cell.length_c   1.000
_cell.angle_alpha   90.00
_cell.angle_beta   90.00
_cell.angle_gamma   90.00
#
_symmetry.space_group_name_H-M   'P 1'
#
loop_
_entity.id
_entity.type
_entity.pdbx_description
1 polymer ?
#
loop_
_entity_poly.entity_id
_entity_poly.type
_entity_poly.pdbx_seq_one_letter_code
_entity_poly.pdbx_strand_id
1 'polypeptide(L)' 'MIHQKQLESAALAAEVEKFLAKGGKVKQIVNEPVKVKHGTSDQYKKRSCRCEKCMAWALKTGVIKTTKLKGTKA' A
#
# COMPACT_ATOMS: atom_id res chain seq x y z
N MET A 1 -26.53 -2.77 24.53
CA MET A 1 -25.25 -2.73 23.79
C MET A 1 -24.39 -1.48 24.05
N ILE A 2 -24.96 -0.34 24.48
CA ILE A 2 -24.16 0.88 24.76
C ILE A 2 -23.26 0.71 25.99
N HIS A 3 -23.76 0.07 27.05
CA HIS A 3 -23.03 -0.14 28.30
C HIS A 3 -21.77 -1.03 28.14
N GLN A 4 -21.88 -2.11 27.35
CA GLN A 4 -20.75 -3.01 27.05
C GLN A 4 -19.60 -2.27 26.36
N LYS A 5 -19.90 -1.43 25.36
CA LYS A 5 -18.90 -0.62 24.66
C LYS A 5 -18.23 0.42 25.58
N GLN A 6 -18.96 0.97 26.54
CA GLN A 6 -18.40 1.90 27.52
C GLN A 6 -17.42 1.20 28.48
N LEU A 7 -17.76 0.01 28.96
CA LEU A 7 -16.87 -0.81 29.80
C LEU A 7 -15.59 -1.20 29.05
N GLU A 8 -15.71 -1.59 27.78
CA GLU A 8 -14.56 -1.91 26.91
C GLU A 8 -13.66 -0.69 26.69
N SER A 9 -14.24 0.50 26.53
CA SER A 9 -13.47 1.74 26.38
C SER A 9 -12.72 2.15 27.66
N ALA A 10 -13.34 1.94 28.83
CA ALA A 10 -12.72 2.25 30.12
C ALA A 10 -11.56 1.29 30.42
N ALA A 11 -11.72 0.00 30.12
CA ALA A 11 -10.66 -0.99 30.28
C ALA A 11 -9.46 -0.67 29.37
N LEU A 12 -9.73 -0.35 28.10
CA LEU A 12 -8.70 0.04 27.14
C LEU A 12 -7.95 1.30 27.59
N ALA A 13 -8.65 2.30 28.14
CA ALA A 13 -8.01 3.52 28.65
C ALA A 13 -7.03 3.23 29.80
N ALA A 14 -7.43 2.37 30.75
CA ALA A 14 -6.56 1.98 31.87
C ALA A 14 -5.33 1.17 31.42
N GLU A 15 -5.47 0.33 30.39
CA GLU A 15 -4.34 -0.39 29.80
C GLU A 15 -3.38 0.55 29.05
N VAL A 16 -3.91 1.52 28.31
CA VAL A 16 -3.10 2.54 27.62
C VAL A 16 -2.33 3.38 28.63
N GLU A 17 -2.95 3.83 29.74
CA GLU A 17 -2.24 4.54 30.80
C GLU A 17 -1.09 3.71 31.40
N LYS A 18 -1.32 2.43 31.69
CA LYS A 18 -0.26 1.53 32.18
C LYS A 18 0.88 1.38 31.19
N PHE A 19 0.57 1.33 29.89
CA PHE A 19 1.57 1.26 28.82
C PHE A 19 2.40 2.56 28.74
N LEU A 20 1.74 3.71 28.79
CA LEU A 20 2.41 5.02 28.77
C LEU A 20 3.27 5.25 30.02
N ALA A 21 2.79 4.85 31.21
CA ALA A 21 3.52 4.97 32.47
C ALA A 21 4.81 4.13 32.51
N LYS A 22 4.87 3.03 31.73
CA LYS A 22 6.07 2.20 31.55
C LYS A 22 7.00 2.73 30.46
N GLY A 23 6.76 3.94 29.95
CA GLY A 23 7.54 4.55 28.87
C GLY A 23 7.15 4.10 27.46
N GLY A 24 6.02 3.40 27.32
CA GLY A 24 5.43 3.07 26.03
C GLY A 24 5.05 4.35 25.27
N LYS A 25 5.19 4.31 23.94
CA LYS A 25 4.84 5.44 23.06
C LYS A 25 3.80 5.00 22.06
N VAL A 26 2.63 5.61 22.09
CA VAL A 26 1.62 5.45 21.05
C VAL A 26 2.03 6.33 19.87
N LYS A 27 2.30 5.72 18.72
CA LYS A 27 2.59 6.44 17.47
C LYS A 27 1.46 6.23 16.51
N GLN A 28 0.95 7.30 15.94
CA GLN A 28 0.03 7.22 14.81
C GLN A 28 0.82 6.70 13.60
N ILE A 29 0.44 5.53 13.10
CA ILE A 29 1.00 5.00 11.86
C ILE A 29 0.28 5.72 10.71
N VAL A 30 0.99 6.63 10.06
CA VAL A 30 0.52 7.19 8.79
C VAL A 30 0.76 6.12 7.73
N ASN A 31 -0.30 5.51 7.22
CA ASN A 31 -0.19 4.57 6.11
C ASN A 31 -0.03 5.37 4.81
N GLU A 32 1.19 5.86 4.57
CA GLU A 32 1.49 6.55 3.34
C GLU A 32 1.43 5.56 2.17
N PRO A 33 0.67 5.88 1.10
CA PRO A 33 0.68 5.04 -0.08
C PRO A 33 2.11 5.00 -0.62
N VAL A 34 2.69 3.80 -0.68
CA VAL A 34 4.03 3.59 -1.24
C VAL A 34 4.05 4.16 -2.65
N LYS A 35 4.87 5.20 -2.87
CA LYS A 35 5.06 5.79 -4.20
C LYS A 35 5.86 4.81 -5.06
N VAL A 36 5.13 3.96 -5.78
CA VAL A 36 5.72 2.97 -6.68
C VAL A 36 6.24 3.63 -7.96
N LYS A 37 7.51 3.39 -8.31
CA LYS A 37 8.11 3.85 -9.58
C LYS A 37 7.66 2.96 -10.75
N HIS A 38 6.72 3.45 -11.56
CA HIS A 38 6.29 2.83 -12.81
C HIS A 38 7.33 2.97 -13.94
N GLY A 39 7.22 2.15 -14.99
CA GLY A 39 8.15 2.18 -16.12
C GLY A 39 9.50 1.51 -15.82
N THR A 40 9.50 0.50 -14.94
CA THR A 40 10.71 -0.24 -14.55
C THR A 40 10.52 -1.74 -14.76
N SER A 41 11.64 -2.47 -14.88
CA SER A 41 11.63 -3.93 -15.07
C SER A 41 10.86 -4.66 -13.98
N ASP A 42 11.09 -4.28 -12.72
CA ASP A 42 10.44 -4.94 -11.58
C ASP A 42 8.93 -4.70 -11.58
N GLN A 43 8.48 -3.50 -11.92
CA GLN A 43 7.04 -3.24 -12.00
C GLN A 43 6.37 -3.99 -13.15
N TYR A 44 7.05 -4.11 -14.29
CA TYR A 44 6.48 -4.83 -15.43
C TYR A 44 6.53 -6.35 -15.24
N LYS A 45 7.69 -6.91 -14.84
CA LYS A 45 7.93 -8.36 -14.79
C LYS A 45 7.46 -9.01 -13.50
N LYS A 46 7.74 -8.42 -12.33
CA LYS A 46 7.44 -9.04 -11.02
C LYS A 46 6.06 -8.67 -10.51
N ARG A 47 5.64 -7.42 -10.70
CA ARG A 47 4.37 -6.88 -10.18
C ARG A 47 3.24 -6.88 -11.21
N SER A 48 3.51 -7.35 -12.42
CA SER A 48 2.54 -7.43 -13.51
C SER A 48 1.78 -6.13 -13.79
N CYS A 49 2.44 -4.97 -13.67
CA CYS A 49 1.84 -3.69 -14.02
C CYS A 49 1.83 -3.48 -15.55
N ARG A 50 0.68 -3.10 -16.13
CA ARG A 50 0.51 -2.84 -17.58
C ARG A 50 -0.03 -1.43 -17.85
N CYS A 51 0.20 -0.50 -16.92
CA CYS A 51 -0.08 0.91 -17.19
C CYS A 51 0.82 1.42 -18.32
N GLU A 52 0.44 2.56 -18.91
CA GLU A 52 1.10 3.13 -20.09
C GLU A 52 2.62 3.31 -19.91
N LYS A 53 3.08 3.78 -18.75
CA LYS A 53 4.52 3.94 -18.45
C LYS A 53 5.27 2.60 -18.45
N CYS A 54 4.66 1.55 -17.89
CA CYS A 54 5.25 0.21 -17.85
C CYS A 54 5.26 -0.44 -19.24
N MET A 55 4.21 -0.24 -20.03
CA MET A 55 4.15 -0.71 -21.42
C MET A 55 5.17 0.02 -22.31
N ALA A 56 5.30 1.34 -22.16
CA ALA A 56 6.30 2.14 -22.87
C ALA A 56 7.73 1.70 -22.54
N TRP A 57 8.02 1.40 -21.28
CA TRP A 57 9.29 0.79 -20.87
C TRP A 57 9.50 -0.57 -21.55
N ALA A 58 8.50 -1.45 -21.52
CA ALA A 58 8.61 -2.80 -22.10
C ALA A 58 8.83 -2.77 -23.62
N LEU A 59 8.21 -1.82 -24.33
CA LEU A 59 8.44 -1.56 -25.74
C LEU A 59 9.87 -1.06 -25.99
N LYS A 60 10.28 -0.01 -25.27
CA LYS A 60 11.61 0.61 -25.42
C LYS A 60 12.74 -0.39 -25.17
N THR A 61 12.54 -1.31 -24.24
CA THR A 61 13.53 -2.34 -23.86
C THR A 61 13.44 -3.62 -24.70
N GLY A 62 12.48 -3.73 -25.62
CA GLY A 62 12.29 -4.91 -26.47
C GLY A 62 11.76 -6.15 -25.74
N VAL A 63 11.26 -6.00 -24.50
CA VAL A 63 10.65 -7.11 -23.73
C VAL A 63 9.37 -7.62 -24.40
N ILE A 64 8.66 -6.74 -25.11
CA ILE A 64 7.50 -7.10 -25.92
C ILE A 64 7.71 -6.65 -27.36
N LYS A 65 7.23 -7.46 -28.30
CA LYS A 65 7.36 -7.24 -29.75
C LYS A 65 6.15 -6.55 -30.39
N THR A 66 5.13 -6.22 -29.59
CA THR A 66 3.96 -5.48 -30.08
C THR A 66 4.36 -4.04 -30.43
N THR A 67 3.63 -3.39 -31.32
CA THR A 67 3.80 -1.97 -31.66
C THR A 67 2.75 -1.08 -30.97
N LYS A 68 1.79 -1.68 -30.24
CA LYS A 68 0.68 -0.95 -29.60
C LYS A 68 0.84 -0.86 -28.09
N LEU A 69 0.74 0.37 -27.56
CA LEU A 69 0.82 0.67 -26.13
C LEU A 69 -0.43 0.25 -25.33
N LYS A 70 -1.61 0.27 -25.97
CA LYS A 70 -2.86 -0.25 -25.40
C LYS A 70 -3.13 -1.62 -26.00
N GLY A 71 -3.30 -2.62 -25.15
CA GLY A 71 -4.06 -3.81 -25.54
C GLY A 71 -5.47 -3.35 -25.88
N THR A 72 -5.87 -3.45 -27.14
CA THR A 72 -7.27 -3.39 -27.54
C THR A 72 -8.00 -4.42 -26.68
N LYS A 73 -8.99 -3.98 -25.90
CA LYS A 73 -9.93 -4.92 -25.29
C LYS A 73 -10.52 -5.72 -26.45
N ALA A 74 -10.30 -7.03 -26.44
CA ALA A 74 -11.08 -7.96 -27.24
C ALA A 74 -12.49 -8.02 -26.64
#